data_AF-A0A0R1QT68-F1
#
_entry.id   AF-A0A0R1QT68-F1
#
_cell.length_a   1.000
_cell.length_b   1.000
_cell.length_c   1.000
_cell.angle_alpha   90.00
_cell.angle_beta   90.00
_cell.angle_gamma   90.00
#
_symmetry.space_group_name_H-M   'P 1'
#
loop_
_entity.id
_entity.type
_entity.pdbx_description
1 polymer ?
#
loop_
_entity_poly.entity_id
_entity_poly.type
_entity_poly.pdbx_seq_one_letter_code
_entity_poly.pdbx_strand_id
1 'polypeptide(L)'
;MFDHRIGAVDRAFYQLYLTCFNATDSPERRQFFNFRYDYGWIFGKKAHGQLVSGLYSLPFAVNFHGVDYPMNGIGDVMSAPEAAGSGGAGELLQASLEAMLQAGVTLAYLAPFSYRYYRQFGYEQVFNHMRYSISTDKIPPLHPQIKSVYVERKKWDEALPLIKPIYATQAQDLAGGGSISLTNAIGMLACIAMLKMSQLGMCCRSAMKIPSR
;
A
#
# COMPACT_ATOMS: atom_id res chain seq x y z
N MET A 1 -14.97 -22.40 -9.05
CA MET A 1 -14.16 -21.18 -8.86
C MET A 1 -14.80 -20.41 -7.72
N PHE A 2 -14.11 -20.24 -6.60
CA PHE A 2 -14.69 -19.56 -5.44
C PHE A 2 -14.65 -18.05 -5.70
N ASP A 3 -15.82 -17.45 -5.91
CA ASP A 3 -15.93 -16.00 -6.03
C ASP A 3 -15.84 -15.38 -4.63
N HIS A 4 -14.62 -15.04 -4.24
CA HIS A 4 -14.34 -14.37 -2.97
C HIS A 4 -14.53 -12.86 -3.05
N ARG A 5 -14.96 -12.30 -4.20
CA ARG A 5 -15.17 -10.87 -4.32
C ARG A 5 -16.38 -10.44 -3.51
N ILE A 6 -16.19 -9.38 -2.73
CA ILE A 6 -17.28 -8.77 -1.97
C ILE A 6 -17.53 -7.34 -2.49
N GLY A 7 -18.81 -6.96 -2.57
CA GLY A 7 -19.25 -5.63 -3.04
C GLY A 7 -19.16 -4.53 -1.98
N ALA A 8 -19.46 -3.29 -2.41
CA ALA A 8 -19.31 -1.98 -1.75
C ALA A 8 -19.31 -1.92 -0.19
N VAL A 9 -18.50 -0.99 0.33
CA VAL A 9 -18.11 -0.74 1.73
C VAL A 9 -18.81 -1.64 2.75
N ASP A 10 -18.29 -2.87 2.91
CA ASP A 10 -18.73 -3.75 3.98
C ASP A 10 -18.22 -3.20 5.33
N ARG A 11 -19.14 -2.75 6.18
CA ARG A 11 -18.85 -2.32 7.55
C ARG A 11 -18.01 -3.38 8.28
N ALA A 12 -18.26 -4.66 8.02
CA ALA A 12 -17.51 -5.76 8.61
C ALA A 12 -16.04 -5.79 8.16
N PHE A 13 -15.75 -5.46 6.90
CA PHE A 13 -14.37 -5.38 6.41
C PHE A 13 -13.61 -4.22 7.08
N TYR A 14 -14.25 -3.05 7.22
CA TYR A 14 -13.63 -1.93 7.93
C TYR A 14 -13.42 -2.23 9.42
N GLN A 15 -14.36 -2.92 10.08
CA GLN A 15 -14.16 -3.35 11.47
C GLN A 15 -13.01 -4.35 11.60
N LEU A 16 -12.92 -5.34 10.69
CA LEU A 16 -11.80 -6.28 10.64
C LEU A 16 -10.46 -5.55 10.46
N TYR A 17 -10.43 -4.53 9.60
CA TYR A 17 -9.27 -3.65 9.42
C TYR A 17 -8.86 -2.95 10.71
N LEU A 18 -9.79 -2.32 11.43
CA LEU A 18 -9.47 -1.67 12.71
C LEU A 18 -8.91 -2.67 13.73
N THR A 19 -9.49 -3.87 13.81
CA THR A 19 -9.03 -4.93 14.71
C THR A 19 -7.63 -5.43 14.34
N CYS A 20 -7.41 -5.87 13.10
CA CYS A 20 -6.14 -6.48 12.68
C CYS A 20 -4.97 -5.49 12.69
N PHE A 21 -5.21 -4.22 12.40
CA PHE A 21 -4.18 -3.18 12.39
C PHE A 21 -4.10 -2.39 13.69
N ASN A 22 -4.86 -2.77 14.73
CA ASN A 22 -4.96 -2.06 16.00
C ASN A 22 -5.16 -0.54 15.81
N ALA A 23 -6.07 -0.19 14.92
CA ALA A 23 -6.33 1.18 14.51
C ALA A 23 -7.61 1.71 15.17
N THR A 24 -7.58 2.99 15.57
CA THR A 24 -8.76 3.68 16.11
C THR A 24 -9.62 4.23 14.99
N ASP A 25 -10.93 4.16 15.10
CA ASP A 25 -11.84 4.76 14.13
C ASP A 25 -11.79 6.30 14.17
N SER A 26 -11.81 6.95 12.99
CA SER A 26 -11.98 8.40 12.86
C SER A 26 -12.58 8.76 11.49
N PRO A 27 -13.20 9.94 11.33
CA PRO A 27 -13.73 10.39 10.04
C PRO A 27 -12.68 10.38 8.92
N GLU A 28 -11.46 10.83 9.20
CA GLU A 28 -10.35 10.89 8.24
C GLU A 28 -9.90 9.49 7.82
N ARG A 29 -9.88 8.54 8.75
CA ARG A 29 -9.52 7.14 8.47
C ARG A 29 -10.58 6.44 7.65
N ARG A 30 -11.87 6.68 7.94
CA ARG A 30 -12.97 6.19 7.12
C ARG A 30 -12.86 6.75 5.70
N GLN A 31 -12.61 8.04 5.54
CA GLN A 31 -12.43 8.65 4.22
C GLN A 31 -11.23 8.02 3.47
N PHE A 32 -10.10 7.86 4.15
CA PHE A 32 -8.91 7.23 3.59
C PHE A 32 -9.14 5.76 3.20
N PHE A 33 -9.85 5.00 4.04
CA PHE A 33 -10.18 3.60 3.80
C PHE A 33 -11.19 3.45 2.65
N ASN A 34 -12.32 4.17 2.72
CA ASN A 34 -13.39 4.11 1.72
C ASN A 34 -12.85 4.47 0.34
N PHE A 35 -12.00 5.49 0.23
CA PHE A 35 -11.39 5.83 -1.05
C PHE A 35 -10.64 4.66 -1.67
N ARG A 36 -9.79 3.94 -0.91
CA ARG A 36 -9.08 2.77 -1.44
C ARG A 36 -10.02 1.61 -1.73
N TYR A 37 -11.06 1.46 -0.93
CA TYR A 37 -12.05 0.40 -1.07
C TYR A 37 -12.87 0.57 -2.37
N ASP A 38 -13.31 1.79 -2.67
CA ASP A 38 -14.17 2.10 -3.82
C ASP A 38 -13.47 1.85 -5.16
N TYR A 39 -12.15 1.93 -5.20
CA TYR A 39 -11.34 1.64 -6.40
C TYR A 39 -10.67 0.27 -6.37
N GLY A 40 -10.80 -0.49 -5.27
CA GLY A 40 -10.12 -1.76 -5.07
C GLY A 40 -10.97 -2.98 -5.41
N TRP A 41 -10.32 -4.08 -5.76
CA TRP A 41 -10.93 -5.40 -5.77
C TRP A 41 -10.85 -5.98 -4.37
N ILE A 42 -12.00 -6.20 -3.75
CA ILE A 42 -12.07 -6.60 -2.35
C ILE A 42 -12.35 -8.09 -2.28
N PHE A 43 -11.52 -8.80 -1.55
CA PHE A 43 -11.63 -10.23 -1.35
C PHE A 43 -11.93 -10.51 0.12
N GLY A 44 -12.93 -11.35 0.38
CA GLY A 44 -13.38 -11.67 1.72
C GLY A 44 -13.70 -13.15 1.90
N LYS A 45 -13.32 -13.70 3.05
CA LYS A 45 -13.73 -15.06 3.46
C LYS A 45 -14.61 -14.97 4.69
N LYS A 46 -15.78 -15.64 4.62
CA LYS A 46 -16.70 -15.74 5.75
C LYS A 46 -16.62 -17.12 6.40
N ALA A 47 -16.70 -17.15 7.73
CA ALA A 47 -16.90 -18.36 8.52
C ALA A 47 -18.08 -18.14 9.46
N HIS A 48 -19.02 -19.08 9.51
CA HIS A 48 -20.26 -18.96 10.29
C HIS A 48 -21.01 -17.63 10.05
N GLY A 49 -21.02 -17.15 8.81
CA GLY A 49 -21.67 -15.89 8.42
C GLY A 49 -20.89 -14.61 8.75
N GLN A 50 -19.77 -14.70 9.47
CA GLN A 50 -18.92 -13.56 9.83
C GLN A 50 -17.71 -13.43 8.90
N LEU A 51 -17.30 -12.21 8.56
CA LEU A 51 -16.08 -11.97 7.79
C LEU A 51 -14.86 -12.20 8.68
N VAL A 52 -14.04 -13.19 8.34
CA VAL A 52 -12.90 -13.62 9.17
C VAL A 52 -11.55 -13.44 8.49
N SER A 53 -11.53 -13.16 7.20
CA SER A 53 -10.32 -12.76 6.48
C SER A 53 -10.66 -11.82 5.35
N GLY A 54 -9.73 -10.94 5.01
CA GLY A 54 -9.90 -9.94 3.96
C GLY A 54 -8.59 -9.52 3.34
N LEU A 55 -8.64 -9.03 2.11
CA LEU A 55 -7.59 -8.23 1.49
C LEU A 55 -8.20 -7.33 0.43
N TYR A 56 -7.50 -6.26 0.06
CA TYR A 56 -7.82 -5.50 -1.14
C TYR A 56 -6.66 -5.54 -2.14
N SER A 57 -7.03 -5.48 -3.42
CA SER A 57 -6.14 -5.41 -4.56
C SER A 57 -6.48 -4.14 -5.35
N LEU A 58 -5.63 -3.13 -5.29
CA LEU A 58 -5.87 -1.81 -5.86
C LEU A 58 -5.15 -1.67 -7.21
N PRO A 59 -5.85 -1.37 -8.33
CA PRO A 59 -5.22 -1.27 -9.63
C PRO A 59 -4.39 0.01 -9.79
N PHE A 60 -3.24 -0.16 -10.42
CA PHE A 60 -2.25 0.85 -10.76
C PHE A 60 -1.65 0.60 -12.15
N ALA A 61 -0.92 1.59 -12.64
CA ALA A 61 0.02 1.43 -13.75
C ALA A 61 1.43 1.69 -13.22
N VAL A 62 2.40 0.89 -13.65
CA VAL A 62 3.82 1.10 -13.35
C VAL A 62 4.59 1.26 -14.64
N ASN A 63 5.45 2.27 -14.71
CA ASN A 63 6.41 2.39 -15.79
C ASN A 63 7.68 1.63 -15.40
N PHE A 64 8.05 0.66 -16.22
CA PHE A 64 9.27 -0.11 -16.10
C PHE A 64 10.11 0.10 -17.36
N HIS A 65 11.15 0.93 -17.25
CA HIS A 65 12.04 1.29 -18.36
C HIS A 65 11.30 1.81 -19.61
N GLY A 66 10.34 2.71 -19.42
CA GLY A 66 9.58 3.31 -20.53
C GLY A 66 8.37 2.49 -20.99
N VAL A 67 8.16 1.29 -20.44
CA VAL A 67 6.99 0.46 -20.74
C VAL A 67 6.01 0.48 -19.57
N ASP A 68 4.76 0.83 -19.83
CA ASP A 68 3.70 0.81 -18.82
C ASP A 68 3.13 -0.61 -18.69
N TYR A 69 3.10 -1.11 -17.45
CA TYR A 69 2.51 -2.39 -17.09
C TYR A 69 1.33 -2.21 -16.14
N PRO A 70 0.22 -2.96 -16.32
CA PRO A 70 -0.82 -3.05 -15.31
C PRO A 70 -0.28 -3.76 -14.07
N MET A 71 -0.51 -3.16 -12.91
CA MET A 71 -0.03 -3.64 -11.62
C MET A 71 -1.12 -3.47 -10.57
N ASN A 72 -1.32 -4.42 -9.66
CA ASN A 72 -2.15 -4.17 -8.48
C ASN A 72 -1.32 -4.14 -7.19
N GLY A 73 -1.59 -3.16 -6.35
CA GLY A 73 -1.09 -3.10 -4.99
C GLY A 73 -1.98 -3.95 -4.09
N ILE A 74 -1.43 -5.01 -3.51
CA ILE A 74 -2.10 -5.81 -2.49
C ILE A 74 -1.87 -5.17 -1.12
N GLY A 75 -2.95 -4.96 -0.38
CA GLY A 75 -2.91 -4.38 0.95
C GLY A 75 -4.00 -4.93 1.87
N ASP A 76 -3.94 -4.50 3.13
CA ASP A 76 -4.83 -4.92 4.22
C ASP A 76 -5.09 -6.43 4.22
N VAL A 77 -4.04 -7.24 4.07
CA VAL A 77 -4.14 -8.71 4.20
C VAL A 77 -4.39 -9.04 5.67
N MET A 78 -5.57 -9.59 5.95
CA MET A 78 -6.12 -9.71 7.30
C MET A 78 -6.68 -11.11 7.54
N SER A 79 -6.50 -11.58 8.77
CA SER A 79 -7.28 -12.65 9.37
C SER A 79 -7.65 -12.25 10.80
N ALA A 80 -8.91 -12.44 11.15
CA ALA A 80 -9.38 -12.26 12.52
C ALA A 80 -8.61 -13.20 13.46
N PRO A 81 -8.28 -12.79 14.70
CA PRO A 81 -7.48 -13.60 15.62
C PRO A 81 -8.02 -15.02 15.81
N GLU A 82 -9.34 -15.16 15.92
CA GLU A 82 -10.06 -16.43 16.07
C GLU A 82 -9.99 -17.33 14.83
N ALA A 83 -9.65 -16.79 13.67
CA ALA A 83 -9.49 -17.50 12.40
C ALA A 83 -8.03 -17.60 11.94
N ALA A 84 -7.08 -17.11 12.76
CA ALA A 84 -5.66 -17.19 12.45
C ALA A 84 -5.20 -18.65 12.31
N GLY A 85 -4.29 -18.91 11.38
CA GLY A 85 -3.78 -20.27 11.11
C GLY A 85 -4.71 -21.15 10.27
N SER A 86 -5.93 -20.71 9.94
CA SER A 86 -6.86 -21.46 9.08
C SER A 86 -6.54 -21.42 7.58
N GLY A 87 -5.51 -20.67 7.18
CA GLY A 87 -5.14 -20.48 5.76
C GLY A 87 -5.99 -19.44 5.01
N GLY A 88 -6.98 -18.81 5.65
CA GLY A 88 -7.92 -17.89 5.00
C GLY A 88 -7.28 -16.74 4.20
N ALA A 89 -6.29 -16.05 4.77
CA ALA A 89 -5.57 -14.99 4.04
C ALA A 89 -4.79 -15.52 2.83
N GLY A 90 -4.26 -16.74 2.89
CA GLY A 90 -3.53 -17.36 1.77
C GLY A 90 -4.45 -17.73 0.62
N GLU A 91 -5.63 -18.27 0.93
CA GLU A 91 -6.69 -18.56 -0.05
C GLU A 91 -7.14 -17.28 -0.78
N LEU A 92 -7.38 -16.19 -0.03
CA LEU A 92 -7.74 -14.90 -0.64
C LEU A 92 -6.61 -14.34 -1.50
N LEU A 93 -5.35 -14.48 -1.07
CA LEU A 93 -4.20 -14.01 -1.83
C LEU A 93 -4.08 -14.77 -3.16
N GLN A 94 -4.23 -16.09 -3.14
CA GLN A 94 -4.24 -16.91 -4.35
C GLN A 94 -5.41 -16.52 -5.28
N ALA A 95 -6.62 -16.38 -4.73
CA ALA A 95 -7.78 -15.93 -5.51
C ALA A 95 -7.55 -14.55 -6.15
N SER A 96 -6.86 -13.64 -5.46
CA SER A 96 -6.51 -12.34 -6.01
C SER A 96 -5.51 -12.44 -7.17
N LEU A 97 -4.51 -13.31 -7.07
CA LEU A 97 -3.52 -13.56 -8.12
C LEU A 97 -4.16 -14.18 -9.35
N GLU A 98 -5.07 -15.14 -9.16
CA GLU A 98 -5.84 -15.75 -10.25
C GLU A 98 -6.74 -14.72 -10.96
N ALA A 99 -7.43 -13.86 -10.20
CA ALA A 99 -8.25 -12.80 -10.78
C ALA A 99 -7.41 -11.76 -11.54
N MET A 100 -6.21 -11.44 -11.04
CA MET A 100 -5.25 -10.55 -11.71
C MET A 100 -4.77 -11.15 -13.03
N LEU A 101 -4.39 -12.44 -13.02
CA LEU A 101 -3.97 -13.16 -14.23
C LEU A 101 -5.06 -13.16 -15.29
N GLN A 102 -6.31 -13.46 -14.91
CA GLN A 102 -7.45 -13.46 -15.83
C GLN A 102 -7.76 -12.08 -16.42
N ALA A 103 -7.49 -11.02 -15.66
CA ALA A 103 -7.68 -9.64 -16.09
C ALA A 103 -6.48 -9.06 -16.86
N GLY A 104 -5.43 -9.86 -17.11
CA GLY A 104 -4.22 -9.40 -17.78
C GLY A 104 -3.33 -8.46 -16.94
N VAL A 105 -3.50 -8.44 -15.61
CA VAL A 105 -2.63 -7.70 -14.70
C VAL A 105 -1.33 -8.48 -14.52
N THR A 106 -0.22 -7.86 -14.92
CA THR A 106 1.10 -8.53 -15.04
C THR A 106 1.94 -8.48 -13.77
N LEU A 107 1.69 -7.52 -12.88
CA LEU A 107 2.50 -7.28 -11.68
C LEU A 107 1.62 -7.15 -10.44
N ALA A 108 2.14 -7.59 -9.29
CA ALA A 108 1.51 -7.41 -8.00
C ALA A 108 2.55 -6.97 -6.97
N TYR A 109 2.35 -5.79 -6.36
CA TYR A 109 3.23 -5.26 -5.33
C TYR A 109 2.55 -5.25 -3.97
N LEU A 110 3.34 -5.39 -2.90
CA LEU A 110 2.86 -5.27 -1.53
C LEU A 110 3.97 -4.84 -0.59
N ALA A 111 3.58 -4.32 0.57
CA ALA A 111 4.47 -4.09 1.70
C ALA A 111 4.36 -5.28 2.66
N PRO A 112 5.36 -6.17 2.75
CA PRO A 112 5.22 -7.41 3.50
C PRO A 112 5.36 -7.18 5.00
N PHE A 113 4.43 -7.71 5.80
CA PHE A 113 4.65 -7.89 7.24
C PHE A 113 5.62 -9.06 7.54
N SER A 114 5.72 -10.02 6.60
CA SER A 114 6.60 -11.19 6.69
C SER A 114 7.01 -11.64 5.29
N TYR A 115 8.28 -11.47 4.93
CA TYR A 115 8.82 -11.93 3.64
C TYR A 115 8.61 -13.43 3.43
N ARG A 116 8.86 -14.25 4.47
CA ARG A 116 8.67 -15.70 4.41
C ARG A 116 7.23 -16.08 4.04
N TYR A 117 6.24 -15.37 4.60
CA TYR A 117 4.83 -15.63 4.33
C TYR A 117 4.48 -15.36 2.87
N TYR A 118 4.97 -14.26 2.28
CA TYR A 118 4.62 -13.91 0.90
C TYR A 118 5.43 -14.69 -0.15
N ARG A 119 6.66 -15.11 0.17
CA ARG A 119 7.50 -15.92 -0.73
C ARG A 119 6.87 -17.25 -1.14
N GLN A 120 6.07 -17.88 -0.27
CA GLN A 120 5.38 -19.13 -0.63
C GLN A 120 4.32 -18.92 -1.74
N PHE A 121 3.93 -17.68 -2.03
CA PHE A 121 3.00 -17.31 -3.11
C PHE A 121 3.72 -16.70 -4.32
N GLY A 122 5.06 -16.80 -4.39
CA GLY A 122 5.87 -16.31 -5.51
C GLY A 122 6.31 -14.84 -5.44
N TYR A 123 6.04 -14.14 -4.33
CA TYR A 123 6.57 -12.78 -4.13
C TYR A 123 8.05 -12.80 -3.78
N GLU A 124 8.79 -11.77 -4.21
CA GLU A 124 10.19 -11.58 -3.84
C GLU A 124 10.49 -10.09 -3.56
N GLN A 125 11.54 -9.82 -2.79
CA GLN A 125 11.99 -8.46 -2.52
C GLN A 125 12.69 -7.87 -3.74
N VAL A 126 12.06 -6.87 -4.36
CA VAL A 126 12.61 -6.16 -5.53
C VAL A 126 12.84 -4.67 -5.28
N PHE A 127 12.48 -4.17 -4.10
CA PHE A 127 12.65 -2.76 -3.71
C PHE A 127 13.50 -2.62 -2.45
N ASN A 128 14.28 -1.53 -2.42
CA ASN A 128 15.02 -1.08 -1.25
C ASN A 128 14.57 0.32 -0.85
N HIS A 129 14.69 0.64 0.44
CA HIS A 129 14.43 1.98 0.97
C HIS A 129 15.64 2.43 1.77
N MET A 130 16.20 3.58 1.39
CA MET A 130 17.27 4.23 2.14
C MET A 130 16.70 5.37 2.99
N ARG A 131 16.99 5.33 4.29
CA ARG A 131 16.65 6.41 5.21
C ARG A 131 17.92 7.18 5.58
N TYR A 132 17.96 8.46 5.23
CA TYR A 132 19.04 9.35 5.61
C TYR A 132 18.66 10.14 6.86
N SER A 133 19.63 10.30 7.77
CA SER A 133 19.51 11.19 8.93
C SER A 133 20.75 12.09 8.95
N ILE A 134 20.53 13.40 9.00
CA ILE A 134 21.58 14.40 9.04
C ILE A 134 21.25 15.40 10.15
N SER A 135 22.26 15.76 10.93
CA SER A 135 22.11 16.82 11.93
C SER A 135 22.11 18.18 11.23
N THR A 136 21.32 19.13 11.73
CA THR A 136 21.13 20.44 11.10
C THR A 136 22.45 21.20 10.91
N ASP A 137 23.40 21.06 11.83
CA ASP A 137 24.75 21.64 11.76
C ASP A 137 25.63 21.07 10.65
N LYS A 138 25.25 19.91 10.08
CA LYS A 138 25.96 19.25 8.97
C LYS A 138 25.35 19.54 7.60
N ILE A 139 24.25 20.30 7.53
CA ILE A 139 23.64 20.68 6.25
C ILE A 139 24.53 21.75 5.61
N PRO A 140 25.16 21.48 4.44
CA PRO A 140 26.00 22.47 3.79
C PRO A 140 25.16 23.68 3.35
N PRO A 141 25.73 24.90 3.33
CA PRO A 141 25.06 26.05 2.76
C PRO A 141 24.69 25.77 1.30
N LEU A 142 23.44 26.07 0.95
CA LEU A 142 22.95 25.88 -0.41
C LEU A 142 23.54 26.99 -1.29
N HIS A 143 24.45 26.61 -2.19
CA HIS A 143 24.96 27.50 -3.23
C HIS A 143 24.28 27.15 -4.56
N PRO A 144 23.13 27.77 -4.90
CA PRO A 144 22.44 27.47 -6.15
C PRO A 144 23.35 27.77 -7.33
N GLN A 145 23.61 26.76 -8.17
CA GLN A 145 24.44 26.93 -9.37
C GLN A 145 23.72 27.72 -10.46
N ILE A 146 22.38 27.80 -10.38
CA ILE A 146 21.53 28.56 -11.30
C ILE A 146 20.96 29.76 -10.54
N LYS A 147 21.38 30.98 -10.94
CA LYS A 147 21.05 32.24 -10.24
C LYS A 147 19.58 32.67 -10.35
N SER A 148 18.77 31.99 -11.18
CA SER A 148 17.39 32.38 -11.51
C SER A 148 16.30 31.45 -10.96
N VAL A 149 16.63 30.55 -10.03
CA VAL A 149 15.64 29.64 -9.44
C VAL A 149 15.12 30.20 -8.12
N TYR A 150 13.80 30.17 -7.93
CA TYR A 150 13.15 30.49 -6.65
C TYR A 150 12.33 29.29 -6.15
N VAL A 151 12.14 29.22 -4.83
CA VAL A 151 11.31 28.21 -4.18
C VAL A 151 10.02 28.86 -3.72
N GLU A 152 8.88 28.29 -4.11
CA GLU A 152 7.56 28.75 -3.69
C GLU A 152 6.86 27.67 -2.84
N ARG A 153 6.26 28.09 -1.73
CA ARG A 153 5.39 27.22 -0.93
C ARG A 153 3.95 27.39 -1.40
N LYS A 154 3.31 26.29 -1.80
CA LYS A 154 1.90 26.26 -2.24
C LYS A 154 1.08 25.31 -1.39
N LYS A 155 -0.25 25.50 -1.39
CA LYS A 155 -1.18 24.51 -0.84
C LYS A 155 -1.14 23.24 -1.69
N TRP A 156 -1.48 22.10 -1.09
CA TRP A 156 -1.41 20.79 -1.75
C TRP A 156 -2.19 20.77 -3.08
N ASP A 157 -3.43 21.24 -3.08
CA ASP A 157 -4.30 21.18 -4.26
C ASP A 157 -3.81 22.06 -5.41
N GLU A 158 -3.13 23.17 -5.09
CA GLU A 158 -2.51 24.07 -6.08
C GLU A 158 -1.17 23.52 -6.58
N ALA A 159 -0.41 22.83 -5.73
CA ALA A 159 0.88 22.23 -6.08
C ALA A 159 0.73 20.94 -6.89
N LEU A 160 -0.34 20.19 -6.65
CA LEU A 160 -0.56 18.85 -7.20
C LEU A 160 -0.48 18.81 -8.75
N PRO A 161 -1.12 19.73 -9.51
CA PRO A 161 -1.00 19.76 -10.97
C PRO A 161 0.41 20.05 -11.47
N LEU A 162 1.22 20.77 -10.67
CA LEU A 162 2.60 21.13 -11.02
C LEU A 162 3.58 19.98 -10.73
N ILE A 163 3.35 19.23 -9.65
CA ILE A 163 4.23 18.13 -9.21
C ILE A 163 4.05 16.87 -10.07
N LYS A 164 2.81 16.55 -10.45
CA LYS A 164 2.49 15.35 -11.26
C LYS A 164 3.38 15.16 -12.50
N PRO A 165 3.54 16.15 -13.40
CA PRO A 165 4.37 15.98 -14.59
C PRO A 165 5.87 15.84 -14.27
N ILE A 166 6.35 16.46 -13.18
CA ILE A 166 7.74 16.31 -12.72
C ILE A 166 7.98 14.87 -12.30
N TYR A 167 7.07 14.30 -11.50
CA TYR A 167 7.15 12.92 -11.06
C TYR A 167 7.06 11.94 -12.23
N ALA A 168 6.16 12.18 -13.18
CA ALA A 168 6.01 11.34 -14.38
C ALA A 168 7.24 11.37 -15.30
N THR A 169 8.00 12.47 -15.31
CA THR A 169 9.27 12.55 -16.05
C THR A 169 10.40 11.82 -15.33
N GLN A 170 10.59 12.07 -14.02
CA GLN A 170 11.64 11.40 -13.23
C GLN A 170 11.48 9.88 -13.14
N ALA A 171 10.24 9.42 -13.21
CA ALA A 171 9.86 8.01 -13.33
C ALA A 171 10.64 7.26 -14.43
N GLN A 172 11.00 7.93 -15.51
CA GLN A 172 11.74 7.35 -16.65
C GLN A 172 13.23 7.13 -16.33
N ASP A 173 13.78 7.83 -15.35
CA ASP A 173 15.21 7.89 -15.04
C ASP A 173 15.63 7.02 -13.85
N LEU A 174 14.68 6.36 -13.17
CA LEU A 174 14.97 5.50 -12.01
C LEU A 174 15.52 4.14 -12.44
N ALA A 175 16.85 4.02 -12.44
CA ALA A 175 17.53 2.74 -12.61
C ALA A 175 17.22 1.79 -11.42
N GLY A 176 16.45 0.73 -11.67
CA GLY A 176 16.33 -0.42 -10.77
C GLY A 176 15.00 -0.61 -10.02
N GLY A 177 13.97 0.19 -10.29
CA GLY A 177 12.64 -0.05 -9.73
C GLY A 177 11.60 0.74 -10.50
N GLY A 178 10.62 0.04 -11.08
CA GLY A 178 9.57 0.69 -11.86
C GLY A 178 8.89 1.78 -11.04
N SER A 179 8.74 2.97 -11.61
CA SER A 179 7.97 4.04 -11.00
C SER A 179 6.48 3.73 -11.13
N ILE A 180 5.70 3.93 -10.07
CA ILE A 180 4.24 3.89 -10.22
C ILE A 180 3.83 5.12 -11.03
N SER A 181 3.30 4.91 -12.22
CA SER A 181 2.82 6.00 -13.07
C SER A 181 1.62 6.65 -12.38
N LEU A 182 1.83 7.86 -11.85
CA LEU A 182 0.82 8.65 -11.12
C LEU A 182 -0.13 9.39 -12.07
N THR A 183 -0.53 8.76 -13.19
CA THR A 183 -1.41 9.35 -14.19
C THR A 183 -2.81 9.65 -13.65
N ASN A 184 -3.25 8.93 -12.62
CA ASN A 184 -4.54 9.18 -11.97
C ASN A 184 -4.34 9.83 -10.59
N ALA A 185 -5.14 10.85 -10.27
CA ALA A 185 -5.21 11.46 -8.94
C ALA A 185 -5.41 10.44 -7.79
N ILE A 186 -5.93 9.26 -8.16
CA ILE A 186 -6.18 8.07 -7.33
C ILE A 186 -4.89 7.39 -6.86
N GLY A 187 -3.82 7.38 -7.68
CA GLY A 187 -2.55 6.76 -7.32
C GLY A 187 -1.77 7.53 -6.26
N MET A 188 -1.96 8.85 -6.20
CA MET A 188 -1.16 9.74 -5.35
C MET A 188 -1.51 9.63 -3.87
N LEU A 189 -2.80 9.52 -3.50
CA LEU A 189 -3.20 9.31 -2.10
C LEU A 189 -2.82 7.90 -1.61
N ALA A 190 -2.95 6.87 -2.45
CA ALA A 190 -2.62 5.50 -2.07
C ALA A 190 -1.11 5.29 -1.89
N CYS A 191 -0.28 5.83 -2.79
CA CYS A 191 1.18 5.73 -2.69
C CYS A 191 1.73 6.55 -1.52
N ILE A 192 1.23 7.78 -1.29
CA ILE A 192 1.62 8.60 -0.14
C ILE A 192 1.22 7.93 1.17
N ALA A 193 0.05 7.29 1.24
CA ALA A 193 -0.38 6.64 2.46
C ALA A 193 0.28 5.28 2.72
N MET A 194 0.59 4.47 1.69
CA MET A 194 1.44 3.28 1.86
C MET A 194 2.83 3.69 2.38
N LEU A 195 3.40 4.77 1.84
CA LEU A 195 4.67 5.32 2.32
C LEU A 195 4.54 5.84 3.76
N LYS A 196 3.48 6.56 4.12
CA LYS A 196 3.26 7.08 5.49
C LYS A 196 2.97 5.99 6.51
N MET A 197 2.29 4.90 6.13
CA MET A 197 2.07 3.73 6.97
C MET A 197 3.37 2.93 7.17
N SER A 198 4.26 2.87 6.18
CA SER A 198 5.62 2.31 6.36
C SER A 198 6.51 3.21 7.24
N GLN A 199 6.28 4.53 7.23
CA GLN A 199 7.01 5.51 8.06
C GLN A 199 6.54 5.54 9.53
N LEU A 200 5.33 5.07 9.83
CA LEU A 200 4.76 5.09 11.19
C LEU A 200 5.19 3.92 12.09
N GLY A 201 6.00 2.97 11.62
CA GLY A 201 6.68 2.02 12.51
C GLY A 201 5.74 1.24 13.46
N MET A 202 4.49 1.00 13.08
CA MET A 202 3.57 0.10 13.80
C MET A 202 3.95 -1.35 13.52
N CYS A 203 5.16 -1.71 13.93
CA CYS A 203 5.53 -3.09 14.18
C CYS A 203 5.15 -3.37 15.63
N CYS A 204 4.21 -4.30 15.81
CA CYS A 204 3.94 -5.01 17.06
C CYS A 204 5.22 -5.24 17.90
N ARG A 205 5.44 -4.39 18.90
CA ARG A 205 6.24 -4.72 20.08
C ARG A 205 5.46 -4.36 21.34
N SER A 206 4.71 -5.35 21.82
CA SER A 206 4.62 -5.76 23.23
C SER A 206 3.26 -6.41 23.52
N ALA A 207 3.10 -7.64 23.05
CA ALA A 207 2.28 -8.64 23.74
C ALA A 207 3.24 -9.66 24.36
N MET A 208 3.97 -9.24 25.40
CA MET A 208 4.60 -10.16 26.35
C MET A 208 4.90 -9.39 27.64
N LYS A 209 3.89 -9.27 28.50
CA LYS A 209 4.08 -9.15 29.95
C LYS A 209 3.27 -10.25 30.60
N ILE A 210 3.96 -11.34 30.96
CA ILE A 210 3.55 -12.37 31.92
C ILE A 210 4.79 -12.57 32.82
N PRO A 211 4.63 -12.73 34.15
CA PRO A 211 5.31 -11.92 35.16
C PRO A 211 6.57 -12.58 35.74
N SER A 212 7.36 -11.80 36.48
CA SER A 212 8.35 -12.33 37.41
C SER A 212 8.25 -11.59 38.75
N ARG A 213 7.92 -12.36 39.79
CA ARG A 213 8.17 -12.18 41.24
C ARG A 213 8.26 -10.78 41.80
#